data_AF-A0A7J4FHA2-F1
#
_entry.id   AF-A0A7J4FHA2-F1
#
_cell.length_a   1.000
_cell.length_b   1.000
_cell.length_c   1.000
_cell.angle_alpha   90.00
_cell.angle_beta   90.00
_cell.angle_gamma   90.00
#
_symmetry.space_group_name_H-M   'P 1'
#
loop_
_entity.id
_entity.type
_entity.pdbx_description
1 polymer ?
#
loop_
_entity_poly.entity_id
_entity_poly.type
_entity_poly.pdbx_seq_one_letter_code
_entity_poly.pdbx_strand_id
1 'polypeptide(L)'
;MSLLRKLKIQIRKVEERDRDYWVDMSLRKLREGKVRYYRVRDELTGKWLFKICRDDEMQRVIVKALKCPAGGGFVQLEGRTMLFQKGILEGYYYDVISLSYMDEEERLRRNVLNDMDEVPEVIKENFKVMEYEEATGKKIVGKRLVVLCEENDEKSMILLFLIQRAWPISKIPPEIGMKASDLLRLIKELEKAKVDEIYQAAERQFKLGKENTDMLLNLLEKEGTIQRLKDYIKTKD
;
A
#
# COMPACT_ATOMS: atom_id res chain seq x y z
N MET A 1 4.72 -4.65 18.57
CA MET A 1 3.61 -4.92 17.63
C MET A 1 3.95 -4.22 16.32
N SER A 2 4.18 -4.95 15.23
CA SER A 2 4.67 -4.33 13.98
C SER A 2 3.65 -3.35 13.39
N LEU A 3 4.14 -2.30 12.72
CA LEU A 3 3.31 -1.25 12.13
C LEU A 3 2.23 -1.81 11.19
N LEU A 4 2.57 -2.87 10.44
CA LEU A 4 1.65 -3.58 9.53
C LEU A 4 0.45 -4.21 10.25
N ARG A 5 0.66 -4.79 11.45
CA ARG A 5 -0.45 -5.37 12.24
C ARG A 5 -1.44 -4.30 12.71
N LYS A 6 -0.97 -3.07 12.91
CA LYS A 6 -1.80 -1.94 13.33
C LYS A 6 -2.59 -1.33 12.16
N LEU A 7 -2.09 -1.45 10.93
CA LEU A 7 -2.72 -0.93 9.70
C LEU A 7 -3.89 -1.79 9.17
N LYS A 8 -4.21 -2.91 9.83
CA LYS A 8 -5.40 -3.76 9.58
C LYS A 8 -5.64 -4.11 8.10
N ILE A 9 -4.57 -4.36 7.35
CA ILE A 9 -4.68 -4.73 5.93
C ILE A 9 -5.16 -6.18 5.82
N GLN A 10 -6.26 -6.38 5.10
CA GLN A 10 -6.83 -7.70 4.83
C GLN A 10 -6.54 -8.11 3.39
N ILE A 11 -5.74 -9.17 3.21
CA ILE A 11 -5.38 -9.72 1.90
C ILE A 11 -5.99 -11.10 1.74
N ARG A 12 -6.94 -11.25 0.80
CA ARG A 12 -7.63 -12.51 0.52
C ARG A 12 -7.42 -12.92 -0.93
N LYS A 13 -6.88 -14.12 -1.16
CA LYS A 13 -6.87 -14.77 -2.48
C LYS A 13 -8.32 -15.07 -2.87
N VAL A 14 -8.73 -14.63 -4.05
CA VAL A 14 -10.09 -14.82 -4.57
C VAL A 14 -10.14 -15.76 -5.76
N GLU A 15 -9.01 -15.95 -6.45
CA GLU A 15 -8.92 -16.82 -7.62
C GLU A 15 -7.46 -17.29 -7.80
N GLU A 16 -7.30 -18.50 -8.32
CA GLU A 16 -6.02 -19.10 -8.68
C GLU A 16 -6.18 -19.87 -9.99
N ARG A 17 -5.20 -19.70 -10.87
CA ARG A 17 -5.09 -20.38 -12.15
C ARG A 17 -3.67 -20.91 -12.24
N ASP A 18 -3.53 -22.23 -12.25
CA ASP A 18 -2.20 -22.86 -12.34
C ASP A 18 -1.51 -22.60 -13.68
N ARG A 19 -2.30 -22.27 -14.71
CA ARG A 19 -1.83 -21.93 -16.05
C ARG A 19 -2.72 -20.85 -16.65
N ASP A 20 -2.15 -19.68 -16.88
CA ASP A 20 -2.81 -18.56 -17.55
C ASP A 20 -1.76 -17.70 -18.28
N TYR A 21 -2.22 -16.77 -19.10
CA TYR A 21 -1.39 -15.89 -19.91
C TYR A 21 -1.47 -14.43 -19.45
N TRP A 22 -0.40 -13.69 -19.67
CA TRP A 22 -0.39 -12.24 -19.52
C TRP A 22 0.63 -11.59 -20.44
N VAL A 23 0.38 -10.32 -20.79
CA VAL A 23 1.39 -9.50 -21.47
C VAL A 23 2.30 -8.90 -20.41
N ASP A 24 3.58 -9.25 -20.49
CA ASP A 24 4.62 -8.61 -19.71
C ASP A 24 5.04 -7.31 -20.37
N MET A 25 4.80 -6.19 -19.70
CA MET A 25 5.11 -4.86 -20.24
C MET A 25 6.60 -4.53 -20.26
N SER A 26 7.40 -5.15 -19.39
CA SER A 26 8.86 -4.98 -19.38
C SER A 26 9.51 -5.68 -20.56
N LEU A 27 8.98 -6.85 -20.96
CA LEU A 27 9.46 -7.63 -22.11
C LEU A 27 8.70 -7.35 -23.41
N ARG A 28 7.53 -6.71 -23.33
CA ARG A 28 6.56 -6.54 -24.42
C ARG A 28 6.21 -7.87 -25.10
N LYS A 29 6.04 -8.93 -24.32
CA LYS A 29 5.78 -10.30 -24.80
C LYS A 29 4.68 -10.98 -24.00
N LEU A 30 3.99 -11.92 -24.63
CA LEU A 30 3.09 -12.84 -23.96
C LEU A 30 3.93 -13.82 -23.12
N ARG A 31 3.52 -14.01 -21.87
CA ARG A 31 4.11 -14.95 -20.92
C ARG A 31 3.03 -15.87 -20.38
N GLU A 32 3.47 -17.00 -19.86
CA GLU A 32 2.63 -18.06 -19.32
C GLU A 32 3.16 -18.46 -17.94
N GLY A 33 2.26 -18.90 -17.07
CA GLY A 33 2.59 -19.37 -15.72
C GLY A 33 1.40 -19.31 -14.79
N LYS A 34 1.67 -19.25 -13.49
CA LYS A 34 0.62 -19.22 -12.45
C LYS A 34 0.10 -17.81 -12.27
N VAL A 35 -1.22 -17.66 -12.25
CA VAL A 35 -1.89 -16.38 -12.02
C VAL A 35 -2.81 -16.49 -10.81
N ARG A 36 -2.71 -15.53 -9.90
CA ARG A 36 -3.56 -15.43 -8.72
C ARG A 36 -4.16 -14.04 -8.60
N TYR A 37 -5.37 -13.96 -8.09
CA TYR A 37 -6.06 -12.70 -7.84
C TYR A 37 -6.30 -12.51 -6.36
N TYR A 38 -6.05 -11.30 -5.88
CA TYR A 38 -6.18 -10.94 -4.48
C TYR A 38 -7.07 -9.72 -4.31
N ARG A 39 -8.09 -9.86 -3.47
CA ARG A 39 -8.83 -8.71 -2.96
C ARG A 39 -8.14 -8.20 -1.72
N VAL A 40 -7.86 -6.91 -1.68
CA VAL A 40 -7.20 -6.27 -0.55
C VAL A 40 -8.09 -5.16 -0.01
N ARG A 41 -8.24 -5.11 1.31
CA ARG A 41 -8.82 -3.97 2.02
C ARG A 41 -7.72 -3.38 2.89
N ASP A 42 -7.32 -2.16 2.56
CA ASP A 42 -6.39 -1.35 3.31
C ASP A 42 -7.18 -0.18 3.92
N GLU A 43 -7.08 0.04 5.24
CA GLU A 43 -7.81 1.15 5.90
C GLU A 43 -7.28 2.52 5.46
N LEU A 44 -6.04 2.61 4.98
CA LEU A 44 -5.49 3.89 4.55
C LEU A 44 -5.95 4.29 3.15
N THR A 45 -5.96 3.32 2.23
CA THR A 45 -6.15 3.60 0.80
C THR A 45 -7.45 3.05 0.24
N GLY A 46 -8.09 2.09 0.89
CA GLY A 46 -9.38 1.53 0.50
C GLY A 46 -9.28 0.12 -0.09
N LYS A 47 -10.14 -0.16 -1.09
CA LYS A 47 -10.31 -1.51 -1.66
C LYS A 47 -9.53 -1.66 -2.97
N TRP A 48 -8.77 -2.74 -3.10
CA TRP A 48 -7.96 -3.07 -4.26
C TRP A 48 -8.27 -4.46 -4.81
N LEU A 49 -7.98 -4.65 -6.09
CA LEU A 49 -7.84 -5.95 -6.73
C LEU A 49 -6.46 -6.05 -7.36
N PHE A 50 -5.67 -7.03 -6.94
CA PHE A 50 -4.36 -7.33 -7.50
C PHE A 50 -4.39 -8.62 -8.33
N LYS A 51 -3.62 -8.65 -9.41
CA LYS A 51 -3.23 -9.85 -10.16
C LYS A 51 -1.75 -10.10 -9.95
N ILE A 52 -1.42 -11.30 -9.52
CA ILE A 52 -0.07 -11.79 -9.36
C ILE A 52 0.21 -12.73 -10.52
N CYS A 53 1.29 -12.48 -11.27
CA CYS A 53 1.76 -13.36 -12.32
C CYS A 53 3.12 -13.93 -11.93
N ARG A 54 3.22 -15.24 -11.74
CA ARG A 54 4.47 -15.93 -11.46
C ARG A 54 4.98 -16.62 -12.72
N ASP A 55 6.17 -16.22 -13.11
CA ASP A 55 6.90 -16.72 -14.27
C ASP A 55 8.04 -17.61 -13.76
N ASP A 56 7.77 -18.91 -13.64
CA ASP A 56 8.76 -19.87 -13.13
C ASP A 56 9.93 -20.05 -14.12
N GLU A 57 9.73 -19.80 -15.42
CA GLU A 57 10.81 -19.85 -16.43
C GLU A 57 11.82 -18.71 -16.21
N MET A 58 11.33 -17.48 -15.98
CA MET A 58 12.17 -16.31 -15.76
C MET A 58 12.47 -16.04 -14.28
N GLN A 59 11.97 -16.88 -13.37
CA GLN A 59 12.15 -16.75 -11.92
C GLN A 59 11.79 -15.35 -11.39
N ARG A 60 10.57 -14.90 -11.71
CA ARG A 60 10.07 -13.57 -11.36
C ARG A 60 8.58 -13.54 -11.08
N VAL A 61 8.16 -12.57 -10.29
CA VAL A 61 6.76 -12.34 -9.92
C VAL A 61 6.38 -10.90 -10.21
N ILE A 62 5.25 -10.72 -10.88
CA ILE A 62 4.68 -9.41 -11.18
C ILE A 62 3.45 -9.21 -10.31
N VAL A 63 3.45 -8.14 -9.51
CA VAL A 63 2.26 -7.65 -8.81
C VAL A 63 1.64 -6.56 -9.67
N LYS A 64 0.39 -6.73 -10.12
CA LYS A 64 -0.35 -5.75 -10.93
C LYS A 64 -1.60 -5.28 -10.22
N ALA A 65 -1.79 -3.97 -10.07
CA ALA A 65 -3.06 -3.41 -9.63
C ALA A 65 -4.07 -3.45 -10.78
N LEU A 66 -5.16 -4.20 -10.63
CA LEU A 66 -6.24 -4.30 -11.64
C LEU A 66 -7.39 -3.36 -11.36
N LYS A 67 -7.71 -3.15 -10.09
CA LYS A 67 -8.68 -2.16 -9.65
C LYS A 67 -8.12 -1.43 -8.45
N CYS A 68 -8.18 -0.11 -8.53
CA CYS A 68 -7.73 0.79 -7.49
C CYS A 68 -8.92 1.43 -6.76
N PRO A 69 -8.70 1.94 -5.54
CA PRO A 69 -9.63 2.84 -4.87
C PRO A 69 -9.91 4.09 -5.69
N ALA A 70 -11.04 4.74 -5.42
CA ALA A 70 -11.40 5.99 -6.08
C ALA A 70 -10.45 7.13 -5.69
N GLY A 71 -10.05 7.95 -6.67
CA GLY A 71 -9.21 9.13 -6.46
C GLY A 71 -8.22 9.36 -7.61
N GLY A 72 -7.97 10.63 -7.95
CA GLY A 72 -7.12 11.01 -9.10
C GLY A 72 -5.67 10.47 -9.03
N GLY A 73 -5.11 10.29 -7.83
CA GLY A 73 -3.81 9.63 -7.66
C GLY A 73 -3.90 8.11 -7.84
N PHE A 74 -4.85 7.46 -7.18
CA PHE A 74 -4.98 5.99 -7.19
C PHE A 74 -5.39 5.42 -8.55
N VAL A 75 -6.19 6.14 -9.34
CA VAL A 75 -6.55 5.69 -10.70
C VAL A 75 -5.33 5.57 -11.61
N GLN A 76 -4.28 6.37 -11.38
CA GLN A 76 -3.02 6.29 -12.14
C GLN A 76 -2.18 5.07 -11.76
N LEU A 77 -2.50 4.40 -10.65
CA LEU A 77 -1.95 3.11 -10.27
C LEU A 77 -2.66 1.94 -10.96
N GLU A 78 -3.85 2.14 -11.56
CA GLU A 78 -4.55 1.07 -12.27
C GLU A 78 -3.71 0.60 -13.47
N GLY A 79 -3.47 -0.70 -13.54
CA GLY A 79 -2.59 -1.34 -14.52
C GLY A 79 -1.10 -1.26 -14.21
N ARG A 80 -0.65 -0.49 -13.21
CA ARG A 80 0.76 -0.41 -12.81
C ARG A 80 1.22 -1.72 -12.17
N THR A 81 2.52 -1.99 -12.34
CA THR A 81 3.15 -3.23 -11.91
C THR A 81 4.37 -2.98 -11.02
N MET A 82 4.62 -3.91 -10.11
CA MET A 82 5.87 -4.06 -9.37
C MET A 82 6.48 -5.42 -9.72
N LEU A 83 7.81 -5.50 -9.85
CA LEU A 83 8.51 -6.64 -10.43
C LEU A 83 9.53 -7.19 -9.43
N PHE A 84 9.25 -8.39 -8.92
CA PHE A 84 10.12 -9.13 -8.03
C PHE A 84 10.93 -10.14 -8.83
N GLN A 85 12.25 -10.15 -8.66
CA GLN A 85 13.17 -10.98 -9.45
C GLN A 85 14.08 -11.80 -8.56
N LYS A 86 14.52 -12.96 -9.05
CA LYS A 86 15.54 -13.75 -8.37
C LYS A 86 16.89 -13.03 -8.30
N GLY A 87 17.43 -12.95 -7.10
CA GLY A 87 18.78 -12.48 -6.83
C GLY A 87 19.75 -13.64 -6.64
N ILE A 88 20.90 -13.36 -6.05
CA ILE A 88 21.89 -14.37 -5.64
C ILE A 88 21.44 -15.09 -4.36
N LEU A 89 20.72 -14.39 -3.48
CA LEU A 89 20.24 -14.97 -2.23
C LEU A 89 19.09 -15.96 -2.49
N GLU A 90 19.32 -17.24 -2.21
CA GLU A 90 18.33 -18.29 -2.38
C GLU A 90 17.09 -18.08 -1.49
N GLY A 91 15.91 -18.46 -2.01
CA GLY A 91 14.63 -18.35 -1.30
C GLY A 91 14.02 -16.95 -1.28
N TYR A 92 14.69 -15.95 -1.89
CA TYR A 92 14.20 -14.58 -1.95
C TYR A 92 14.10 -14.05 -3.39
N TYR A 93 13.07 -13.22 -3.60
CA TYR A 93 13.00 -12.26 -4.69
C TYR A 93 13.25 -10.84 -4.19
N TYR A 94 13.80 -10.00 -5.06
CA TYR A 94 14.05 -8.60 -4.78
C TYR A 94 13.24 -7.68 -5.70
N ASP A 95 12.85 -6.51 -5.19
CA ASP A 95 12.41 -5.36 -5.98
C ASP A 95 13.23 -4.12 -5.56
N VAL A 96 13.42 -3.19 -6.49
CA VAL A 96 14.15 -1.94 -6.24
C VAL A 96 13.26 -0.97 -5.46
N ILE A 97 13.72 -0.55 -4.28
CA ILE A 97 12.93 0.33 -3.41
C ILE A 97 12.72 1.67 -4.11
N SER A 98 11.45 1.99 -4.31
CA SER A 98 11.08 3.19 -5.05
C SER A 98 9.71 3.72 -4.65
N LEU A 99 9.69 4.94 -4.11
CA LEU A 99 8.49 5.57 -3.57
C LEU A 99 7.78 6.39 -4.66
N SER A 100 6.46 6.25 -4.73
CA SER A 100 5.64 7.07 -5.61
C SER A 100 5.43 8.47 -5.02
N TYR A 101 5.16 9.45 -5.87
CA TYR A 101 4.74 10.78 -5.45
C TYR A 101 3.90 11.42 -6.57
N MET A 102 3.12 12.43 -6.22
CA MET A 102 2.41 13.25 -7.20
C MET A 102 3.29 14.47 -7.50
N ASP A 103 3.57 14.75 -8.77
CA ASP A 103 4.23 16.00 -9.15
C ASP A 103 3.24 17.19 -9.17
N GLU A 104 3.75 18.38 -9.47
CA GLU A 104 2.98 19.63 -9.50
C GLU A 104 1.83 19.61 -10.53
N GLU A 105 1.90 18.74 -11.53
CA GLU A 105 0.87 18.56 -12.57
C GLU A 105 -0.10 17.41 -12.24
N GLU A 106 -0.12 16.96 -10.99
CA GLU A 106 -0.89 15.79 -10.53
C GLU A 106 -0.58 14.50 -11.31
N ARG A 107 0.66 14.32 -11.77
CA ARG A 107 1.10 13.08 -12.42
C ARG A 107 1.80 12.18 -11.42
N LEU A 108 1.48 10.89 -11.50
CA LEU A 108 2.15 9.87 -10.70
C LEU A 108 3.59 9.69 -11.17
N ARG A 109 4.54 10.00 -10.29
CA ARG A 109 5.97 9.80 -10.45
C ARG A 109 6.51 8.81 -9.44
N ARG A 110 7.79 8.50 -9.57
CA ARG A 110 8.49 7.57 -8.70
C ARG A 110 9.94 7.99 -8.50
N ASN A 111 10.36 8.05 -7.26
CA ASN A 111 11.75 8.24 -6.89
C ASN A 111 12.37 6.89 -6.49
N VAL A 112 13.55 6.57 -7.01
CA VAL A 112 14.30 5.38 -6.58
C VAL A 112 15.18 5.79 -5.41
N LEU A 113 15.06 5.07 -4.29
CA LEU A 113 15.81 5.42 -3.09
C LEU A 113 17.25 4.92 -3.18
N ASN A 114 18.16 5.79 -2.78
CA ASN A 114 19.59 5.52 -2.80
C ASN A 114 20.26 5.74 -1.43
N ASP A 115 19.47 6.09 -0.43
CA ASP A 115 19.88 6.32 0.96
C ASP A 115 18.99 5.50 1.89
N MET A 116 19.62 4.79 2.84
CA MET A 116 18.93 3.93 3.80
C MET A 116 18.05 4.76 4.75
N ASP A 117 18.44 6.00 5.02
CA ASP A 117 17.71 6.90 5.92
C ASP A 117 16.36 7.33 5.31
N GLU A 118 16.26 7.37 3.97
CA GLU A 118 15.02 7.67 3.24
C GLU A 118 14.06 6.48 3.16
N VAL A 119 14.51 5.26 3.50
CA VAL A 119 13.66 4.07 3.44
C VAL A 119 12.62 4.15 4.56
N PRO A 120 11.31 4.01 4.24
CA PRO A 120 10.25 4.06 5.25
C PRO A 120 10.49 3.04 6.38
N GLU A 121 10.30 3.46 7.63
CA GLU A 121 10.46 2.60 8.82
C GLU A 121 9.66 1.30 8.71
N VAL A 122 8.44 1.36 8.16
CA VAL A 122 7.62 0.16 7.94
C VAL A 122 8.31 -0.88 7.05
N ILE A 123 9.13 -0.46 6.08
CA ILE A 123 9.91 -1.39 5.26
C ILE A 123 11.07 -1.94 6.09
N LYS A 124 11.84 -1.07 6.76
CA LYS A 124 13.01 -1.45 7.56
C LYS A 124 12.67 -2.43 8.70
N GLU A 125 11.52 -2.25 9.34
CA GLU A 125 11.07 -3.08 10.46
C GLU A 125 10.48 -4.44 10.05
N ASN A 126 9.94 -4.56 8.82
CA ASN A 126 9.15 -5.73 8.41
C ASN A 126 9.77 -6.51 7.24
N PHE A 127 10.76 -5.95 6.57
CA PHE A 127 11.40 -6.56 5.41
C PHE A 127 12.92 -6.41 5.49
N LYS A 128 13.63 -7.35 4.87
CA LYS A 128 15.08 -7.23 4.72
C LYS A 128 15.37 -6.23 3.60
N VAL A 129 16.13 -5.19 3.92
CA VAL A 129 16.64 -4.20 2.97
C VAL A 129 18.14 -4.37 2.85
N MET A 130 18.67 -4.25 1.63
CA MET A 130 20.11 -4.32 1.39
C MET A 130 20.51 -3.61 0.10
N GLU A 131 21.81 -3.55 -0.15
CA GLU A 131 22.32 -2.97 -1.39
C GLU A 131 22.02 -3.88 -2.60
N TYR A 132 21.78 -3.25 -3.74
CA TYR A 132 21.46 -3.89 -5.00
C TYR A 132 22.58 -4.81 -5.46
N GLU A 133 23.83 -4.37 -5.27
CA GLU A 133 25.01 -5.17 -5.59
C GLU A 133 25.08 -6.44 -4.74
N GLU A 134 24.77 -6.37 -3.45
CA GLU A 134 24.78 -7.53 -2.56
C GLU A 134 23.68 -8.53 -2.95
N ALA A 135 22.51 -8.04 -3.37
CA ALA A 135 21.39 -8.88 -3.77
C ALA A 135 21.57 -9.51 -5.16
N THR A 136 22.34 -8.89 -6.06
CA THR A 136 22.38 -9.26 -7.49
C THR A 136 23.77 -9.57 -8.05
N GLY A 137 24.84 -9.20 -7.33
CA GLY A 137 26.23 -9.25 -7.78
C GLY A 137 26.57 -8.23 -8.88
N LYS A 138 25.69 -7.27 -9.14
CA LYS A 138 25.84 -6.29 -10.23
C LYS A 138 25.82 -4.87 -9.70
N LYS A 139 26.70 -4.02 -10.21
CA LYS A 139 26.62 -2.56 -10.04
C LYS A 139 25.81 -1.94 -11.17
N ILE A 140 24.78 -1.18 -10.83
CA ILE A 140 23.96 -0.43 -11.80
C ILE A 140 23.79 1.01 -11.31
N VAL A 141 23.96 1.96 -12.21
CA VAL A 141 23.74 3.39 -11.92
C VAL A 141 22.26 3.62 -11.59
N GLY A 142 22.01 4.32 -10.47
CA GLY A 142 20.66 4.73 -10.05
C GLY A 142 19.83 3.66 -9.34
N LYS A 143 20.37 2.46 -9.08
CA LYS A 143 19.74 1.43 -8.24
C LYS A 143 20.70 1.07 -7.11
N ARG A 144 20.41 1.52 -5.90
CA ARG A 144 21.23 1.17 -4.73
C ARG A 144 20.49 0.28 -3.75
N LEU A 145 19.23 0.56 -3.45
CA LEU A 145 18.53 -0.21 -2.42
C LEU A 145 17.49 -1.16 -2.99
N VAL A 146 17.46 -2.37 -2.45
CA VAL A 146 16.44 -3.37 -2.73
C VAL A 146 15.77 -3.85 -1.45
N VAL A 147 14.53 -4.25 -1.59
CA VAL A 147 13.79 -4.97 -0.56
C VAL A 147 13.66 -6.43 -0.98
N LEU A 148 13.86 -7.33 -0.03
CA LEU A 148 13.71 -8.76 -0.22
C LEU A 148 12.37 -9.26 0.29
N CYS A 149 11.80 -10.20 -0.45
CA CYS A 149 10.58 -10.92 -0.12
C CYS A 149 10.78 -12.40 -0.39
N GLU A 150 10.27 -13.28 0.47
CA GLU A 150 10.35 -14.73 0.24
C GLU A 150 9.61 -15.10 -1.06
N GLU A 151 10.15 -16.07 -1.83
CA GLU A 151 9.65 -16.42 -3.17
C GLU A 151 8.15 -16.80 -3.20
N ASN A 152 7.61 -17.26 -2.09
CA ASN A 152 6.21 -17.71 -1.97
C ASN A 152 5.31 -16.74 -1.20
N ASP A 153 5.84 -15.61 -0.71
CA ASP A 153 5.07 -14.65 0.07
C ASP A 153 4.47 -13.53 -0.80
N GLU A 154 3.48 -13.90 -1.60
CA GLU A 154 2.77 -12.96 -2.47
C GLU A 154 2.03 -11.86 -1.69
N LYS A 155 1.67 -12.13 -0.43
CA LYS A 155 1.02 -11.13 0.43
C LYS A 155 2.00 -10.01 0.77
N SER A 156 3.23 -10.35 1.14
CA SER A 156 4.31 -9.40 1.35
C SER A 156 4.64 -8.59 0.10
N MET A 157 4.63 -9.21 -1.08
CA MET A 157 4.80 -8.48 -2.36
C MET A 157 3.69 -7.46 -2.61
N ILE A 158 2.44 -7.81 -2.30
CA ILE A 158 1.29 -6.88 -2.35
C ILE A 158 1.44 -5.75 -1.32
N LEU A 159 1.88 -6.07 -0.09
CA LEU A 159 2.13 -5.06 0.94
C LEU A 159 3.17 -4.06 0.48
N LEU A 160 4.27 -4.51 -0.12
CA LEU A 160 5.29 -3.63 -0.69
C LEU A 160 4.74 -2.74 -1.80
N PHE A 161 3.82 -3.23 -2.63
CA PHE A 161 3.11 -2.38 -3.58
C PHE A 161 2.34 -1.27 -2.86
N LEU A 162 1.55 -1.60 -1.84
CA LEU A 162 0.79 -0.59 -1.09
C LEU A 162 1.72 0.45 -0.45
N ILE A 163 2.75 -0.01 0.27
CA ILE A 163 3.68 0.84 1.02
C ILE A 163 4.48 1.76 0.08
N GLN A 164 4.98 1.24 -1.03
CA GLN A 164 5.86 2.01 -1.92
C GLN A 164 5.08 2.81 -2.97
N ARG A 165 3.86 2.38 -3.32
CA ARG A 165 3.09 2.97 -4.44
C ARG A 165 1.86 3.73 -4.01
N ALA A 166 1.05 3.14 -3.14
CA ALA A 166 -0.25 3.70 -2.77
C ALA A 166 -0.14 4.68 -1.60
N TRP A 167 0.54 4.28 -0.52
CA TRP A 167 0.64 5.09 0.69
C TRP A 167 1.29 6.45 0.49
N PRO A 168 2.39 6.58 -0.30
CA PRO A 168 3.05 7.87 -0.47
C PRO A 168 2.20 8.91 -1.21
N ILE A 169 1.20 8.47 -1.98
CA ILE A 169 0.26 9.37 -2.68
C ILE A 169 -1.09 9.49 -1.95
N SER A 170 -1.20 8.89 -0.76
CA SER A 170 -2.32 9.11 0.14
C SER A 170 -2.27 10.54 0.65
N LYS A 171 -3.44 11.21 0.70
CA LYS A 171 -3.57 12.55 1.29
C LYS A 171 -3.43 12.53 2.82
N ILE A 172 -3.34 11.33 3.41
CA ILE A 172 -3.29 11.12 4.85
C ILE A 172 -2.02 10.31 5.14
N PRO A 173 -1.14 10.78 6.04
CA PRO A 173 0.02 10.02 6.47
C PRO A 173 -0.42 8.67 7.08
N PRO A 174 0.31 7.57 6.83
CA PRO A 174 -0.05 6.25 7.36
C PRO A 174 -0.30 6.24 8.86
N GLU A 175 0.53 6.95 9.64
CA GLU A 175 0.47 7.04 11.10
C GLU A 175 -0.84 7.69 11.58
N ILE A 176 -1.36 8.62 10.79
CA ILE A 176 -2.64 9.28 11.05
C ILE A 176 -3.78 8.34 10.63
N GLY A 177 -3.73 7.78 9.42
CA GLY A 177 -4.75 6.86 8.90
C GLY A 177 -4.98 5.63 9.80
N MET A 178 -3.97 5.16 10.51
CA MET A 178 -4.10 4.09 11.52
C MET A 178 -5.12 4.40 12.62
N LYS A 179 -5.33 5.69 12.92
CA LYS A 179 -6.29 6.13 13.94
C LYS A 179 -7.71 6.31 13.37
N ALA A 180 -7.92 6.10 12.06
CA ALA A 180 -9.23 6.21 11.44
C ALA A 180 -10.25 5.25 12.06
N SER A 181 -9.87 3.98 12.26
CA SER A 181 -10.77 2.98 12.85
C SER A 181 -11.02 3.21 14.34
N ASP A 182 -10.04 3.75 15.07
CA ASP A 182 -10.22 4.17 16.47
C ASP A 182 -11.15 5.38 16.57
N LEU A 183 -11.00 6.37 15.69
CA LEU A 183 -11.88 7.53 15.61
C LEU A 183 -13.31 7.12 15.22
N LEU A 184 -13.48 6.21 14.28
CA LEU A 184 -14.78 5.67 13.91
C LEU A 184 -15.46 4.96 15.10
N ARG A 185 -14.72 4.17 15.87
CA ARG A 185 -15.24 3.53 17.09
C ARG A 185 -15.69 4.58 18.12
N LEU A 186 -14.89 5.62 18.33
CA LEU A 186 -15.25 6.73 19.20
C LEU A 186 -16.55 7.41 18.75
N ILE A 187 -16.73 7.67 17.44
CA ILE A 187 -17.97 8.25 16.91
C ILE A 187 -19.17 7.31 17.14
N LYS A 188 -18.99 5.99 17.01
CA LYS A 188 -20.05 5.00 17.32
C LYS A 188 -20.43 5.03 18.80
N GLU A 189 -19.45 5.06 19.70
CA GLU A 189 -19.66 5.10 21.15
C GLU A 189 -20.40 6.36 21.59
N LEU A 190 -20.22 7.47 20.87
CA LEU A 190 -20.91 8.72 21.16
C LEU A 190 -22.31 8.82 20.53
N GLU A 191 -22.73 7.84 19.70
CA GLU A 191 -24.01 7.68 18.96
C GLU A 191 -24.44 8.86 18.03
N LYS A 192 -24.31 10.10 18.51
CA LYS A 192 -24.52 11.37 17.80
C LYS A 192 -23.67 12.46 18.45
N ALA A 193 -22.37 12.45 18.17
CA ALA A 193 -21.44 13.39 18.75
C ALA A 193 -21.53 14.78 18.09
N LYS A 194 -21.49 15.83 18.91
CA LYS A 194 -21.16 17.16 18.37
C LYS A 194 -19.74 17.13 17.83
N VAL A 195 -19.49 17.89 16.77
CA VAL A 195 -18.15 17.99 16.16
C VAL A 195 -17.08 18.37 17.20
N ASP A 196 -17.41 19.29 18.12
CA ASP A 196 -16.51 19.70 19.20
C ASP A 196 -16.20 18.60 20.21
N GLU A 197 -17.16 17.72 20.50
CA GLU A 197 -16.96 16.57 21.40
C GLU A 197 -16.00 15.56 20.77
N ILE A 198 -16.10 15.36 19.45
CA ILE A 198 -15.16 14.51 18.71
C ILE A 198 -13.75 15.09 18.78
N TYR A 199 -13.56 16.41 18.56
CA TYR A 199 -12.25 17.02 18.65
C TYR A 199 -11.65 16.89 20.05
N GLN A 200 -12.44 17.17 21.10
CA GLN A 200 -11.97 17.05 22.48
C GLN A 200 -11.60 15.61 22.84
N ALA A 201 -12.42 14.64 22.44
CA ALA A 201 -12.16 13.23 22.71
C ALA A 201 -10.98 12.68 21.88
N ALA A 202 -10.83 13.08 20.62
CA ALA A 202 -9.71 12.69 19.76
C ALA A 202 -8.37 13.24 20.29
N GLU A 203 -8.34 14.48 20.76
CA GLU A 203 -7.17 15.08 21.41
C GLU A 203 -6.83 14.30 22.70
N ARG A 204 -7.82 14.08 23.57
CA ARG A 204 -7.60 13.41 24.87
C ARG A 204 -7.20 11.95 24.75
N GLN A 205 -7.85 11.18 23.88
CA GLN A 205 -7.65 9.73 23.79
C GLN A 205 -6.55 9.33 22.82
N PHE A 206 -6.41 10.07 21.71
CA PHE A 206 -5.52 9.69 20.60
C PHE A 206 -4.41 10.71 20.34
N LYS A 207 -4.33 11.81 21.10
CA LYS A 207 -3.38 12.91 20.88
C LYS A 207 -3.45 13.43 19.43
N LEU A 208 -4.68 13.58 18.93
CA LEU A 208 -4.97 14.03 17.58
C LEU A 208 -5.43 15.49 17.60
N GLY A 209 -4.56 16.37 17.11
CA GLY A 209 -4.92 17.76 16.86
C GLY A 209 -6.09 17.90 15.88
N LYS A 210 -6.71 19.08 15.86
CA LYS A 210 -7.90 19.38 15.04
C LYS A 210 -7.70 19.05 13.56
N GLU A 211 -6.57 19.47 12.98
CA GLU A 211 -6.27 19.25 11.56
C GLU A 211 -6.21 17.76 11.20
N ASN A 212 -5.48 16.95 11.98
CA ASN A 212 -5.41 15.51 11.78
C ASN A 212 -6.77 14.82 11.98
N THR A 213 -7.56 15.31 12.95
CA THR A 213 -8.92 14.82 13.17
C THR A 213 -9.81 15.13 11.97
N ASP A 214 -9.72 16.32 11.39
CA ASP A 214 -10.46 16.69 10.18
C ASP A 214 -10.08 15.85 8.97
N MET A 215 -8.79 15.54 8.80
CA MET A 215 -8.33 14.61 7.75
C MET A 215 -9.00 13.24 7.87
N LEU A 216 -9.06 12.69 9.09
CA LEU A 216 -9.67 11.38 9.34
C LEU A 216 -11.19 11.38 9.17
N LEU A 217 -11.88 12.43 9.63
CA LEU A 217 -13.31 12.58 9.40
C LEU A 217 -13.63 12.66 7.90
N ASN A 218 -12.81 13.39 7.12
CA ASN A 218 -13.00 13.47 5.67
C ASN A 218 -12.76 12.13 4.97
N LEU A 219 -11.82 11.31 5.45
CA LEU A 219 -11.60 9.95 4.96
C LEU A 219 -12.83 9.08 5.21
N LEU A 220 -13.25 8.99 6.47
CA LEU A 220 -14.38 8.15 6.90
C LEU A 220 -15.67 8.53 6.16
N GLU A 221 -15.90 9.82 5.90
CA GLU A 221 -17.06 10.31 5.16
C GLU A 221 -16.99 9.92 3.68
N LYS A 222 -15.82 10.02 3.04
CA LYS A 222 -15.61 9.57 1.65
C LYS A 222 -15.80 8.07 1.49
N GLU A 223 -15.41 7.29 2.49
CA GLU A 223 -15.66 5.84 2.54
C GLU A 223 -17.14 5.50 2.78
N GLY A 224 -17.97 6.50 3.07
CA GLY A 224 -19.38 6.32 3.36
C GLY A 224 -19.65 5.69 4.72
N THR A 225 -18.67 5.67 5.63
CA THR A 225 -18.80 5.09 6.97
C THR A 225 -19.42 6.04 7.99
N ILE A 226 -19.33 7.34 7.72
CA ILE A 226 -19.97 8.40 8.53
C ILE A 226 -20.72 9.40 7.64
N GLN A 227 -21.51 10.25 8.28
CA GLN A 227 -22.19 11.38 7.67
C GLN A 227 -22.00 12.63 8.53
N ARG A 228 -21.51 13.73 7.95
CA ARG A 228 -21.61 15.04 8.60
C ARG A 228 -23.02 15.59 8.44
N LEU A 229 -23.60 15.98 9.58
CA LEU A 229 -24.77 16.84 9.71
C LEU A 229 -24.28 18.17 10.28
N LYS A 230 -25.10 19.23 10.18
CA LYS A 230 -24.70 20.63 10.47
C LYS A 230 -23.67 20.78 11.61
N ASP A 231 -24.03 20.31 12.81
CA ASP A 231 -23.17 20.37 14.00
C ASP A 231 -22.80 18.98 14.57
N TYR A 232 -23.16 17.90 13.86
CA TYR A 232 -23.06 16.53 14.37
C TYR A 232 -22.45 15.59 13.35
N ILE A 233 -21.78 14.54 13.83
CA ILE A 233 -21.34 13.44 12.99
C ILE A 233 -21.99 12.16 13.50
N LYS A 234 -22.52 11.36 12.57
CA LYS A 234 -23.08 10.04 12.88
C LYS A 234 -22.46 8.97 11.99
N THR A 235 -22.40 7.74 12.48
CA THR A 235 -22.01 6.60 11.64
C THR A 235 -23.15 6.20 10.71
N LYS A 236 -22.79 5.64 9.55
CA LYS A 236 -23.72 4.94 8.66
C LYS A 236 -23.56 3.44 8.90
N ASP A 237 -24.68 2.74 9.03
CA ASP A 237 -24.73 1.28 9.12
C ASP A 237 -24.46 0.61 7.77
#